data_AF-A0A936EJM2-F1
#
_entry.id   AF-A0A936EJM2-F1
#
_cell.length_a   1.000
_cell.length_b   1.000
_cell.length_c   1.000
_cell.angle_alpha   90.00
_cell.angle_beta   90.00
_cell.angle_gamma   90.00
#
_symmetry.space_group_name_H-M   'P 1'
#
loop_
_entity.id
_entity.type
_entity.pdbx_description
1 polymer ?
#
loop_
_entity_poly.entity_id
_entity_poly.type
_entity_poly.pdbx_seq_one_letter_code
_entity_poly.pdbx_strand_id
1 'polypeptide(L)' 'MKMKGVVFVACEFSMSERNVPKEKIIPEADFVKAGIIEIVTKQEQGWSYIKSGF' A
#
# COMPACT_ATOMS: atom_id res chain seq x y z
N MET A 1 -2.33 14.70 -1.82
CA MET A 1 -2.55 13.71 -2.91
C MET A 1 -3.88 12.98 -2.80
N LYS A 2 -4.42 12.76 -1.59
CA LYS A 2 -5.79 12.22 -1.38
C LYS A 2 -6.87 13.01 -2.13
N MET A 3 -6.76 14.34 -2.17
CA MET A 3 -7.63 15.23 -2.96
C MET A 3 -7.54 15.05 -4.48
N LYS A 4 -6.49 14.38 -4.99
CA LYS A 4 -6.36 14.03 -6.42
C LYS A 4 -6.89 12.61 -6.72
N GLY A 5 -7.58 11.98 -5.77
CA GLY A 5 -8.10 10.62 -5.90
C GLY A 5 -7.05 9.51 -5.73
N VAL A 6 -5.85 9.84 -5.23
CA VAL A 6 -4.77 8.85 -4.99
C VAL A 6 -4.83 8.36 -3.56
N VAL A 7 -4.95 7.05 -3.39
CA VAL A 7 -4.93 6.38 -2.08
C VAL A 7 -3.58 5.68 -1.90
N PHE A 8 -2.85 6.07 -0.85
CA PHE A 8 -1.62 5.39 -0.44
C PHE A 8 -1.95 4.31 0.57
N VAL A 9 -1.34 3.14 0.40
CA VAL A 9 -1.54 2.00 1.29
C VAL A 9 -0.19 1.38 1.62
N ALA A 10 0.13 1.25 2.91
CA ALA A 10 1.37 0.65 3.39
C ALA A 10 1.17 -0.80 3.84
N CYS A 11 2.15 -1.65 3.55
CA CYS A 11 2.17 -3.07 3.92
C CYS A 11 2.71 -3.25 5.35
N GLU A 12 1.87 -3.65 6.29
CA GLU A 12 2.24 -3.85 7.69
C GLU A 12 3.29 -4.97 7.86
N PHE A 13 3.20 -6.05 7.08
CA PHE A 13 4.21 -7.11 7.10
C PHE A 13 5.61 -6.57 6.78
N SER A 14 5.74 -5.81 5.69
CA SER A 14 7.03 -5.22 5.29
C SER A 14 7.51 -4.15 6.26
N MET A 15 6.58 -3.39 6.87
CA MET A 15 6.93 -2.44 7.92
C MET A 15 7.50 -3.14 9.15
N SER A 16 6.87 -4.25 9.58
CA SER A 16 7.35 -5.07 10.69
C SER A 16 8.73 -5.65 10.41
N GLU A 17 8.96 -6.23 9.23
CA GLU A 17 10.28 -6.76 8.85
C GLU A 17 11.38 -5.69 8.84
N ARG A 18 11.02 -4.45 8.50
CA ARG A 18 11.95 -3.31 8.42
C ARG A 18 12.01 -2.48 9.69
N ASN A 19 11.31 -2.88 10.76
CA ASN A 19 11.19 -2.11 12.00
C ASN A 19 10.76 -0.65 11.78
N VAL A 20 9.83 -0.44 10.84
CA VAL A 20 9.26 0.89 10.54
C VAL A 20 7.97 1.05 11.32
N PRO A 21 7.93 1.93 12.33
CA PRO A 21 6.72 2.13 13.12
C PRO A 21 5.75 3.07 12.37
N LYS A 22 4.46 2.99 12.69
CA LYS A 22 3.38 3.65 11.91
C LYS A 22 3.51 5.17 11.89
N GLU A 23 4.12 5.76 12.91
CA GLU A 23 4.30 7.20 13.04
C GLU A 23 5.32 7.76 12.02
N LYS A 24 6.13 6.89 11.42
CA LYS A 24 7.04 7.27 10.32
C LYS A 24 6.37 7.22 8.94
N ILE A 25 5.14 6.74 8.85
CA ILE A 25 4.37 6.73 7.62
C ILE A 25 3.55 8.02 7.52
N ILE A 26 3.37 8.51 6.29
CA ILE A 26 2.57 9.71 6.06
C ILE A 26 1.14 9.51 6.62
N PRO A 27 0.58 10.50 7.34
CA PRO A 27 -0.73 10.37 7.99
C PRO A 27 -1.88 10.02 7.04
N GLU A 28 -1.73 10.33 5.75
CA GLU A 28 -2.76 10.10 4.73
C GLU A 28 -2.82 8.66 4.22
N ALA A 29 -1.80 7.85 4.51
CA ALA A 29 -1.72 6.46 4.08
C ALA A 29 -2.56 5.54 4.97
N ASP A 30 -3.27 4.63 4.32
CA ASP A 30 -3.96 3.53 4.98
C ASP A 30 -3.01 2.33 5.12
N PHE A 31 -3.43 1.30 5.85
CA PHE A 31 -2.59 0.14 6.16
C PHE A 31 -3.30 -1.15 5.76
N VAL A 32 -2.53 -2.09 5.21
CA VAL A 32 -2.98 -3.46 4.91
C VAL A 32 -2.01 -4.48 5.50
N LYS A 33 -2.55 -5.61 5.93
CA LYS A 33 -1.75 -6.70 6.53
C LYS A 33 -0.62 -7.16 5.59
N ALA A 34 -0.92 -7.35 4.31
CA ALA A 34 0.05 -7.75 3.29
C ALA A 34 -0.24 -7.04 1.96
N GLY A 35 0.77 -6.32 1.44
CA GLY A 35 0.63 -5.53 0.20
C GLY A 35 0.37 -6.39 -1.04
N ILE A 36 0.92 -7.60 -1.11
CA ILE A 36 0.68 -8.50 -2.24
C ILE A 36 -0.79 -8.95 -2.31
N ILE A 37 -1.43 -9.20 -1.16
CA ILE A 37 -2.84 -9.59 -1.11
C ILE A 37 -3.71 -8.45 -1.65
N GLU A 38 -3.45 -7.22 -1.21
CA GLU A 38 -4.16 -6.02 -1.68
C GLU A 38 -4.01 -5.82 -3.21
N ILE A 39 -2.81 -6.02 -3.75
CA ILE A 39 -2.54 -5.89 -5.19
C ILE A 39 -3.30 -6.96 -5.99
N VAL A 40 -3.29 -8.22 -5.54
CA VAL A 40 -4.00 -9.31 -6.21
C VAL A 40 -5.50 -9.09 -6.15
N THR A 41 -6.05 -8.77 -4.97
CA THR A 41 -7.49 -8.49 -4.80
C THR A 41 -7.95 -7.33 -5.69
N LYS A 42 -7.16 -6.27 -5.85
CA LYS A 42 -7.50 -5.18 -6.78
C LYS A 42 -7.48 -5.63 -8.24
N GLN A 43 -6.49 -6.43 -8.64
CA GLN A 43 -6.47 -6.99 -9.99
C GLN A 43 -7.70 -7.86 -10.27
N GLU A 44 -8.12 -8.69 -9.31
CA GLU A 44 -9.35 -9.50 -9.40
C GLU A 44 -10.61 -8.63 -9.53
N GLN A 45 -10.60 -7.43 -8.92
CA GLN A 45 -11.66 -6.42 -9.07
C GLN A 45 -11.59 -5.64 -10.40
N GLY A 46 -10.65 -6.00 -11.30
CA GLY A 46 -10.51 -5.39 -12.62
C GLY A 46 -9.58 -4.18 -12.69
N TRP A 47 -8.78 -3.93 -11.64
CA TRP A 47 -7.79 -2.85 -11.68
C TRP A 47 -6.61 -3.21 -12.58
N SER A 48 -6.15 -2.24 -13.35
CA SER A 48 -4.87 -2.36 -14.05
C SER A 48 -3.71 -2.30 -13.06
N TYR A 49 -2.77 -3.23 -13.18
CA TYR A 49 -1.56 -3.26 -12.37
C TYR A 49 -0.38 -2.69 -13.14
N ILE A 50 0.31 -1.74 -12.51
CA ILE A 50 1.53 -1.11 -13.05
C ILE A 50 2.61 -1.22 -11.99
N LYS A 51 3.72 -1.91 -12.33
CA LYS A 51 4.94 -1.92 -11.54
C LYS A 51 5.95 -0.95 -12.15
N SER A 52 6.10 0.24 -11.56
CA SER A 52 7.09 1.23 -12.00
C SER A 52 8.39 1.04 -11.20
N GLY A 53 9.28 0.17 -11.68
CA GLY A 53 10.59 -0.10 -11.07
C GLY A 53 10.92 -1.59 -10.88
N PHE A 54 12.14 -1.86 -10.41
CA PHE A 54 12.66 -3.21 -10.09
C PHE A 54 12.43 -3.56 -8.62
#